data_AF-A0A921YVP1-F1
#
_entry.id   AF-A0A921YVP1-F1
#
_cell.length_a   1.000
_cell.length_b   1.000
_cell.length_c   1.000
_cell.angle_alpha   90.00
_cell.angle_beta   90.00
_cell.angle_gamma   90.00
#
_symmetry.space_group_name_H-M   'P 1'
#
loop_
_entity.id
_entity.type
_entity.pdbx_description
1 polymer ?
#
loop_
_entity_poly.entity_id
_entity_poly.type
_entity_poly.pdbx_seq_one_letter_code
_entity_poly.pdbx_strand_id
1 'polypeptide(L)'
;MRSKILIGLVLVSCVLFMWLITRLYHELLTAYEQSGTLTEAEYSWFFRLLLNLAGYTTVLLPGFVLYKYLHKTNYFDKITNQTCISRVLTTCFGSPPERLPESLKSREAAAEDDAPAREGLELAFCFTGLMAAYLVWGLLQEKIMTQDYVLADGSVVRFNDSQFLVFVNRLAALVLAWSWLRMRGVRALAPPLYEFSYCALSNVLSAWCQYEALKYVSFPTQVLSKSCKVIPVMLMGKLISHNKYSLYEYVTAVLISVGMVLFMFGSHDDYAASAATTTSGVLLLGAYMWCDSFTSSWQGAIFARRGCAPLQMLVAVNVFSCVLTAAALAHRTHTAHSLRLLQNPMFVSDCLILSASSAVGQLLIYRTIAKFGAVVFTIIMTLRQAVSILLSCLVYGHAVSWGGACGVALVFGAVLLRIYCRHRIKKRVPAKL
;
A
#
# COMPACT_ATOMS: atom_id res chain seq x y z
N MET A 1 -1.60 19.98 37.73
CA MET A 1 -0.37 19.16 37.82
C MET A 1 -0.63 17.65 37.69
N ARG A 2 -1.58 17.05 38.43
CA ARG A 2 -1.88 15.60 38.39
C ARG A 2 -2.05 14.99 36.98
N SER A 3 -2.79 15.64 36.08
CA SER A 3 -3.00 15.15 34.70
C SER A 3 -1.70 15.08 33.87
N LYS A 4 -0.80 16.06 34.02
CA LYS A 4 0.51 16.06 33.32
C LYS A 4 1.45 14.97 33.85
N ILE A 5 1.45 14.74 35.16
CA ILE A 5 2.23 13.68 35.81
C ILE A 5 1.72 12.31 35.35
N LEU A 6 0.40 12.10 35.29
CA LEU A 6 -0.17 10.83 34.82
C LEU A 6 0.16 10.55 33.35
N ILE A 7 0.14 11.57 32.47
CA ILE A 7 0.54 11.41 31.06
C ILE A 7 2.02 11.08 30.97
N GLY A 8 2.87 11.73 31.76
CA GLY A 8 4.29 11.37 31.87
C GLY A 8 4.48 9.91 32.29
N LEU A 9 3.72 9.46 33.29
CA LEU A 9 3.75 8.07 33.78
C LEU A 9 3.27 7.06 32.73
N VAL A 10 2.21 7.38 31.99
CA VAL A 10 1.71 6.55 30.86
C VAL A 10 2.75 6.50 29.74
N LEU A 11 3.41 7.61 29.41
CA LEU A 11 4.47 7.65 28.40
C LEU A 11 5.69 6.83 28.84
N VAL A 12 6.12 6.94 30.10
CA VAL A 12 7.22 6.13 30.66
C VAL A 12 6.86 4.65 30.68
N SER A 13 5.64 4.30 31.08
CA SER A 13 5.13 2.92 31.04
C SER A 13 5.09 2.37 29.61
N CYS A 14 4.70 3.20 28.64
CA CYS A 14 4.74 2.86 27.21
C CYS A 14 6.18 2.57 26.75
N VAL A 15 7.15 3.41 27.11
CA VAL A 15 8.57 3.22 26.75
C VAL A 15 9.15 1.96 27.39
N LEU A 16 8.87 1.72 28.68
CA LEU A 16 9.30 0.50 29.38
C LEU A 16 8.69 -0.76 28.76
N PHE A 17 7.42 -0.70 28.37
CA PHE A 17 6.73 -1.79 27.71
C PHE A 17 7.27 -2.06 26.30
N MET A 18 7.59 -1.01 25.53
CA MET A 18 8.31 -1.15 24.26
C MET A 18 9.64 -1.86 24.46
N TRP A 19 10.44 -1.41 25.42
CA TRP A 19 11.73 -2.01 25.73
C TRP A 19 11.59 -3.50 26.13
N LEU A 20 10.59 -3.84 26.93
CA LEU A 20 10.30 -5.22 27.33
C LEU A 20 9.95 -6.10 26.12
N ILE A 21 9.06 -5.65 25.23
CA ILE A 21 8.71 -6.43 24.03
C ILE A 21 9.91 -6.55 23.09
N THR A 22 10.69 -5.49 22.90
CA THR A 22 11.91 -5.56 22.07
C THR A 22 12.90 -6.57 22.65
N ARG A 23 13.06 -6.63 23.97
CA ARG A 23 13.89 -7.65 24.62
C ARG A 23 13.34 -9.06 24.40
N LEU A 24 12.03 -9.25 24.61
CA LEU A 24 11.35 -10.54 24.37
C LEU A 24 11.49 -10.98 22.91
N TYR A 25 11.36 -10.04 21.96
CA TYR A 25 11.55 -10.27 20.54
C TYR A 25 12.97 -10.76 20.24
N HIS A 26 14.00 -10.11 20.81
CA HIS A 26 15.38 -10.52 20.63
C HIS A 26 15.64 -11.93 21.17
N GLU A 27 15.16 -12.23 22.38
CA GLU A 27 15.29 -13.57 22.99
C GLU A 27 14.58 -14.65 22.17
N LEU A 28 13.36 -14.35 21.66
CA LEU A 28 12.61 -15.25 20.79
C LEU A 28 13.30 -15.46 19.44
N LEU A 29 13.89 -14.41 18.88
CA LEU A 29 14.63 -14.49 17.62
C LEU A 29 15.90 -15.33 17.79
N THR A 30 16.67 -15.12 18.86
CA THR A 30 17.86 -15.92 19.15
C THR A 30 17.52 -17.38 19.42
N ALA A 31 16.44 -17.64 20.16
CA ALA A 31 15.94 -19.00 20.39
C ALA A 31 15.48 -19.66 19.09
N TYR A 32 14.81 -18.91 18.21
CA TYR A 32 14.38 -19.39 16.88
C TYR A 32 15.58 -19.70 15.97
N GLU A 33 16.59 -18.83 15.90
CA GLU A 33 17.80 -19.04 15.08
C GLU A 33 18.65 -20.22 15.58
N GLN A 34 18.71 -20.44 16.90
CA GLN A 34 19.39 -21.60 17.49
C GLN A 34 18.62 -22.92 17.26
N SER A 35 17.30 -22.84 17.12
CA SER A 35 16.44 -24.00 16.87
C SER A 35 16.37 -24.29 15.38
N GLY A 36 17.46 -24.79 14.79
CA GLY A 36 17.57 -25.08 13.35
C GLY A 36 16.42 -25.91 12.75
N THR A 37 15.70 -26.67 13.59
CA THR A 37 14.51 -27.45 13.23
C THR A 37 13.26 -26.60 12.92
N LEU A 38 13.11 -25.41 13.50
CA LEU A 38 11.99 -24.49 13.25
C LEU A 38 12.20 -23.61 12.01
N THR A 39 13.45 -23.46 11.55
CA THR A 39 13.80 -22.74 10.33
C THR A 39 13.50 -23.53 9.06
N GLU A 40 13.54 -24.86 9.11
CA GLU A 40 13.30 -25.75 7.96
C GLU A 40 11.83 -26.21 7.83
N ALA A 41 11.00 -25.99 8.85
CA ALA A 41 9.59 -26.38 8.82
C ALA A 41 8.80 -25.58 7.76
N GLU A 42 7.88 -26.25 7.06
CA GLU A 42 6.99 -25.67 6.04
C GLU A 42 6.18 -24.47 6.56
N TYR A 43 5.90 -24.43 7.88
CA TYR A 43 5.15 -23.38 8.57
C TYR A 43 6.01 -22.34 9.28
N SER A 44 7.33 -22.31 9.04
CA SER A 44 8.25 -21.34 9.64
C SER A 44 7.87 -19.88 9.37
N TRP A 45 7.19 -19.61 8.25
CA TRP A 45 6.65 -18.29 7.92
C TRP A 45 5.64 -17.79 8.97
N PHE A 46 4.86 -18.66 9.60
CA PHE A 46 3.86 -18.27 10.59
C PHE A 46 4.52 -17.69 11.84
N PHE A 47 5.60 -18.32 12.30
CA PHE A 47 6.41 -17.81 13.41
C PHE A 47 7.08 -16.48 13.05
N ARG A 48 7.62 -16.34 11.84
CA ARG A 48 8.17 -15.06 11.36
C ARG A 48 7.10 -13.97 11.28
N LEU A 49 5.88 -14.31 10.86
CA LEU A 49 4.75 -13.38 10.85
C LEU A 49 4.39 -12.94 12.27
N LEU A 50 4.29 -13.87 13.23
CA LEU A 50 4.05 -13.56 14.64
C LEU A 50 5.13 -12.65 15.22
N LEU A 51 6.39 -12.94 14.89
CA LEU A 51 7.54 -12.14 15.32
C LEU A 51 7.45 -10.72 14.73
N ASN A 52 7.13 -10.56 13.45
CA ASN A 52 6.89 -9.25 12.83
C ASN A 52 5.70 -8.52 13.46
N LEU A 53 4.60 -9.23 13.74
CA LEU A 53 3.43 -8.65 14.42
C LEU A 53 3.78 -8.19 15.83
N ALA A 54 4.59 -8.95 16.57
CA ALA A 54 5.11 -8.52 17.87
C ALA A 54 5.96 -7.25 17.73
N GLY A 55 6.84 -7.19 16.71
CA GLY A 55 7.59 -5.98 16.36
C GLY A 55 6.68 -4.78 16.10
N TYR A 56 5.63 -4.91 15.31
CA TYR A 56 4.67 -3.81 15.07
C TYR A 56 3.85 -3.46 16.31
N THR A 57 3.57 -4.43 17.17
CA THR A 57 2.84 -4.23 18.43
C THR A 57 3.63 -3.35 19.39
N THR A 58 4.97 -3.38 19.34
CA THR A 58 5.82 -2.46 20.13
C THR A 58 5.46 -1.00 19.86
N VAL A 59 5.20 -0.64 18.60
CA VAL A 59 4.87 0.75 18.21
C VAL A 59 3.38 1.04 18.39
N LEU A 60 2.51 0.11 17.98
CA LEU A 60 1.06 0.36 17.88
C LEU A 60 0.33 0.25 19.22
N LEU A 61 0.72 -0.68 20.10
CA LEU A 61 0.02 -0.89 21.38
C LEU A 61 0.15 0.32 22.32
N PRO A 62 1.34 0.92 22.50
CA PRO A 62 1.46 2.18 23.24
C PRO A 62 0.59 3.30 22.68
N GLY A 63 0.55 3.43 21.35
CA GLY A 63 -0.30 4.40 20.66
C GLY A 63 -1.79 4.18 20.95
N PHE A 64 -2.23 2.92 20.97
CA PHE A 64 -3.62 2.56 21.29
C PHE A 64 -3.98 2.79 22.75
N VAL A 65 -3.12 2.39 23.69
CA VAL A 65 -3.30 2.64 25.13
C VAL A 65 -3.40 4.15 25.40
N LEU A 66 -2.51 4.92 24.77
CA LEU A 66 -2.50 6.38 24.86
C LEU A 66 -3.80 6.97 24.29
N TYR A 67 -4.24 6.55 23.10
CA TYR A 67 -5.52 6.97 22.51
C TYR A 67 -6.70 6.72 23.47
N LYS A 68 -6.85 5.50 23.98
CA LYS A 68 -7.96 5.11 24.87
C LYS A 68 -7.93 5.91 26.17
N TYR A 69 -6.74 6.16 26.72
CA TYR A 69 -6.58 6.98 27.92
C TYR A 69 -6.94 8.45 27.69
N LEU A 70 -6.49 9.05 26.58
CA LEU A 70 -6.77 10.44 26.24
C LEU A 70 -8.27 10.68 26.02
N HIS A 71 -8.95 9.74 25.37
CA HIS A 71 -10.40 9.80 25.19
C HIS A 71 -11.16 9.58 26.50
N LYS A 72 -10.75 8.62 27.34
CA LYS A 72 -11.39 8.38 28.66
C LYS A 72 -11.26 9.58 29.60
N THR A 73 -10.18 10.34 29.48
CA THR A 73 -9.91 11.49 30.36
C THR A 73 -10.49 12.81 29.85
N ASN A 74 -11.13 12.83 28.67
CA ASN A 74 -11.54 14.04 27.94
C ASN A 74 -10.39 15.05 27.89
N TYR A 75 -9.18 14.56 27.56
CA TYR A 75 -7.96 15.34 27.63
C TYR A 75 -7.99 16.55 26.69
N PHE A 76 -8.56 16.38 25.49
CA PHE A 76 -8.63 17.42 24.48
C PHE A 76 -9.55 18.59 24.87
N ASP A 77 -10.61 18.34 25.65
CA ASP A 77 -11.51 19.39 26.15
C ASP A 77 -10.89 20.20 27.30
N LYS A 78 -9.89 19.64 27.97
CA LYS A 78 -9.26 20.20 29.18
C LYS A 78 -7.95 20.94 28.89
N ILE A 79 -7.48 20.95 27.65
CA ILE A 79 -6.23 21.63 27.28
C ILE A 79 -6.48 23.12 27.06
N THR A 80 -5.84 23.95 27.88
CA THR A 80 -5.78 25.41 27.70
C THR A 80 -4.41 25.89 27.20
N ASN A 81 -3.37 25.05 27.25
CA ASN A 81 -1.98 25.42 26.96
C ASN A 81 -1.35 24.56 25.86
N GLN A 82 -0.88 25.18 24.77
CA GLN A 82 -0.25 24.49 23.65
C GLN A 82 1.24 24.19 23.88
N THR A 83 1.52 23.09 24.57
CA THR A 83 2.87 22.50 24.58
C THR A 83 3.14 21.69 23.30
N CYS A 84 4.41 21.44 22.97
CA CYS A 84 4.78 20.60 21.82
C CYS A 84 4.10 19.22 21.86
N ILE A 85 4.12 18.57 23.03
CA ILE A 85 3.47 17.27 23.26
C ILE A 85 1.96 17.38 23.03
N SER A 86 1.30 18.41 23.58
CA SER A 86 -0.13 18.62 23.35
C SER A 86 -0.46 18.79 21.87
N ARG A 87 0.36 19.52 21.10
CA ARG A 87 0.17 19.68 19.64
C ARG A 87 0.31 18.37 18.88
N VAL A 88 1.29 17.53 19.24
CA VAL A 88 1.47 16.19 18.66
C VAL A 88 0.27 15.30 18.99
N LEU A 89 -0.16 15.24 20.25
CA LEU A 89 -1.30 14.45 20.68
C LEU A 89 -2.60 14.88 19.99
N THR A 90 -2.85 16.19 19.86
CA THR A 90 -4.01 16.72 19.14
C THR A 90 -3.95 16.40 17.65
N THR A 91 -2.77 16.38 17.03
CA THR A 91 -2.64 16.02 15.62
C THR A 91 -2.82 14.52 15.39
N CYS A 92 -2.32 13.68 16.31
CA CYS A 92 -2.41 12.23 16.20
C CYS A 92 -3.80 11.67 16.54
N PHE A 93 -4.43 12.18 17.60
CA PHE A 93 -5.63 11.61 18.20
C PHE A 93 -6.78 12.60 18.39
N GLY A 94 -6.55 13.90 18.16
CA GLY A 94 -7.60 14.90 18.27
C GLY A 94 -8.58 14.78 17.11
N SER A 95 -9.84 14.48 17.43
CA SER A 95 -10.93 14.57 16.46
C SER A 95 -11.20 16.05 16.17
N PRO A 96 -11.10 16.51 14.90
CA PRO A 96 -11.68 17.81 14.57
C PRO A 96 -13.19 17.76 14.85
N PRO A 97 -13.83 18.88 15.27
CA PRO A 97 -15.28 18.93 15.38
C PRO A 97 -15.86 18.49 14.05
N GLU A 98 -16.85 17.59 14.12
CA GLU A 98 -17.50 16.91 13.01
C GLU A 98 -18.30 17.91 12.17
N ARG A 99 -17.60 18.82 11.47
CA ARG A 99 -18.17 19.65 10.42
C ARG A 99 -18.03 18.85 9.14
N LEU A 100 -19.16 18.38 8.60
CA LEU A 100 -19.24 18.12 7.16
C LEU A 100 -18.65 19.34 6.45
N PRO A 101 -17.65 19.20 5.57
CA PRO A 101 -17.20 20.33 4.77
C PRO A 101 -18.34 20.74 3.84
N GLU A 102 -19.06 21.83 4.15
CA GLU A 102 -20.00 22.48 3.22
C GLU A 102 -19.35 22.82 1.87
N SER A 103 -18.01 22.86 1.83
CA SER A 103 -17.18 23.04 0.64
C SER A 103 -17.26 21.87 -0.36
N LEU A 104 -17.74 20.69 0.04
CA LEU A 104 -17.96 19.56 -0.89
C LEU A 104 -19.28 19.74 -1.66
N LYS A 105 -20.36 20.14 -0.97
CA LYS A 105 -21.65 20.46 -1.60
C LYS A 105 -21.54 21.60 -2.63
N SER A 106 -20.71 22.61 -2.34
CA SER A 106 -20.50 23.75 -3.23
C SER A 106 -19.53 23.46 -4.39
N ARG A 107 -18.67 22.44 -4.28
CA ARG A 107 -17.86 21.93 -5.43
C ARG A 107 -18.61 20.95 -6.31
N GLU A 108 -19.58 20.21 -5.75
CA GLU A 108 -20.50 19.38 -6.54
C GLU A 108 -21.41 20.25 -7.39
N ALA A 109 -21.98 21.33 -6.83
CA ALA A 109 -22.87 22.25 -7.56
C ALA A 109 -22.19 23.07 -8.68
N ALA A 110 -20.87 23.29 -8.62
CA ALA A 110 -20.12 24.04 -9.65
C ALA A 110 -19.49 23.14 -10.73
N ALA A 111 -19.53 21.82 -10.57
CA ALA A 111 -18.91 20.85 -11.48
C ALA A 111 -19.90 20.11 -12.39
N GLU A 112 -21.20 20.42 -12.29
CA GLU A 112 -22.25 19.69 -13.00
C GLU A 112 -22.30 19.94 -14.51
N ASP A 113 -21.64 20.98 -15.04
CA ASP A 113 -21.87 21.40 -16.44
C ASP A 113 -20.79 20.99 -17.47
N ASP A 114 -19.73 20.25 -17.11
CA ASP A 114 -18.56 20.09 -18.02
C ASP A 114 -17.82 18.72 -18.02
N ALA A 115 -18.44 17.62 -17.55
CA ALA A 115 -17.64 16.56 -16.90
C ALA A 115 -17.21 15.26 -17.66
N PRO A 116 -17.85 14.71 -18.71
CA PRO A 116 -17.57 13.33 -19.14
C PRO A 116 -16.21 13.16 -19.87
N ALA A 117 -15.83 14.09 -20.75
CA ALA A 117 -14.53 14.04 -21.43
C ALA A 117 -13.37 14.24 -20.44
N ARG A 118 -13.54 15.12 -19.46
CA ARG A 118 -12.54 15.41 -18.41
C ARG A 118 -12.38 14.26 -17.42
N GLU A 119 -13.45 13.54 -17.09
CA GLU A 119 -13.37 12.29 -16.32
C GLU A 119 -12.58 11.21 -17.07
N GLY A 120 -12.85 11.02 -18.37
CA GLY A 120 -12.12 10.09 -19.22
C GLY A 120 -10.63 10.43 -19.35
N LEU A 121 -10.30 11.70 -19.58
CA LEU A 121 -8.91 12.17 -19.65
C LEU A 121 -8.17 11.94 -18.32
N GLU A 122 -8.81 12.19 -17.19
CA GLU A 122 -8.18 11.96 -15.89
C GLU A 122 -7.97 10.47 -15.59
N LEU A 123 -8.90 9.61 -16.03
CA LEU A 123 -8.73 8.16 -15.94
C LEU A 123 -7.55 7.70 -16.80
N ALA A 124 -7.45 8.20 -18.03
CA ALA A 124 -6.34 7.91 -18.95
C ALA A 124 -5.00 8.38 -18.36
N PHE A 125 -4.95 9.59 -17.80
CA PHE A 125 -3.76 10.11 -17.12
C PHE A 125 -3.34 9.25 -15.93
N CYS A 126 -4.29 8.82 -15.09
CA CYS A 126 -4.00 7.94 -13.97
C CYS A 126 -3.51 6.57 -14.45
N PHE A 127 -4.14 6.00 -15.48
CA PHE A 127 -3.74 4.73 -16.07
C PHE A 127 -2.31 4.81 -16.62
N THR A 128 -2.05 5.71 -17.57
CA THR A 128 -0.73 5.83 -18.23
C THR A 128 0.36 6.23 -17.24
N GLY A 129 0.07 7.14 -16.31
CA GLY A 129 1.00 7.53 -15.25
C GLY A 129 1.35 6.36 -14.33
N LEU A 130 0.37 5.53 -13.94
CA LEU A 130 0.63 4.32 -13.15
C LEU A 130 1.44 3.29 -13.92
N MET A 131 1.18 3.10 -15.22
CA MET A 131 1.98 2.20 -16.07
C MET A 131 3.45 2.66 -16.08
N ALA A 132 3.68 3.94 -16.43
CA ALA A 132 5.03 4.49 -16.59
C ALA A 132 5.79 4.51 -15.26
N ALA A 133 5.17 5.01 -14.19
CA ALA A 133 5.83 5.11 -12.89
C ALA A 133 6.24 3.74 -12.34
N TYR A 134 5.37 2.72 -12.45
CA TYR A 134 5.69 1.38 -11.97
C TYR A 134 6.60 0.58 -12.88
N LEU A 135 6.64 0.89 -14.19
CA LEU A 135 7.64 0.30 -15.09
C LEU A 135 9.04 0.80 -14.73
N VAL A 136 9.21 2.12 -14.60
CA VAL A 136 10.48 2.74 -14.18
C VAL A 136 10.90 2.20 -12.81
N TRP A 137 9.97 2.18 -11.85
CA TRP A 137 10.23 1.63 -10.52
C TRP A 137 10.64 0.14 -10.57
N GLY A 138 9.98 -0.68 -11.38
CA GLY A 138 10.28 -2.10 -11.51
C GLY A 138 11.66 -2.36 -12.09
N LEU A 139 12.02 -1.69 -13.19
CA LEU A 139 13.33 -1.83 -13.85
C LEU A 139 14.48 -1.39 -12.93
N LEU A 140 14.33 -0.25 -12.25
CA LEU A 140 15.33 0.24 -11.29
C LEU A 140 15.44 -0.68 -10.07
N GLN A 141 14.33 -1.22 -9.58
CA GLN A 141 14.36 -2.16 -8.47
C GLN A 141 15.12 -3.43 -8.87
N GLU A 142 14.86 -3.97 -10.06
CA GLU A 142 15.57 -5.13 -10.57
C GLU A 142 17.06 -4.83 -10.72
N LYS A 143 17.43 -3.69 -11.32
CA LYS A 143 18.81 -3.23 -11.46
C LYS A 143 19.53 -3.20 -10.11
N ILE A 144 18.95 -2.52 -9.11
CA ILE A 144 19.54 -2.37 -7.77
C ILE A 144 19.73 -3.74 -7.09
N MET A 145 18.79 -4.67 -7.26
CA MET A 145 18.81 -5.98 -6.60
C MET A 145 19.68 -7.02 -7.34
N THR A 146 20.03 -6.77 -8.61
CA THR A 146 20.74 -7.72 -9.47
C THR A 146 22.15 -7.32 -9.85
N GLN A 147 22.46 -6.02 -9.89
CA GLN A 147 23.77 -5.52 -10.29
C GLN A 147 24.68 -5.28 -9.09
N ASP A 148 25.98 -5.40 -9.36
CA ASP A 148 27.02 -5.10 -8.38
C ASP A 148 27.49 -3.65 -8.53
N TYR A 149 27.75 -2.98 -7.41
CA TYR A 149 28.21 -1.60 -7.37
C TYR A 149 29.70 -1.55 -7.01
N VAL A 150 30.48 -0.81 -7.80
CA VAL A 150 31.92 -0.62 -7.57
C VAL A 150 32.13 0.64 -6.73
N LEU A 151 32.69 0.50 -5.53
CA LEU A 151 32.99 1.64 -4.66
C LEU A 151 34.27 2.37 -5.09
N ALA A 152 34.49 3.56 -4.54
CA ALA A 152 35.65 4.40 -4.84
C ALA A 152 37.00 3.75 -4.44
N ASP A 153 36.98 2.77 -3.54
CA ASP A 153 38.13 1.97 -3.13
C ASP A 153 38.36 0.75 -4.05
N GLY A 154 37.58 0.60 -5.12
CA GLY A 154 37.64 -0.52 -6.05
C GLY A 154 36.93 -1.79 -5.57
N SER A 155 36.35 -1.78 -4.36
CA SER A 155 35.59 -2.93 -3.86
C SER A 155 34.24 -3.08 -4.59
N VAL A 156 33.89 -4.32 -4.94
CA VAL A 156 32.61 -4.64 -5.57
C VAL A 156 31.65 -5.11 -4.50
N VAL A 157 30.54 -4.39 -4.32
CA VAL A 157 29.55 -4.70 -3.30
C VAL A 157 28.18 -4.81 -3.93
N ARG A 158 27.50 -5.91 -3.61
CA ARG A 158 26.13 -6.19 -4.05
C ARG A 158 25.12 -5.74 -2.99
N PHE A 159 24.03 -5.12 -3.44
CA PHE A 159 22.94 -4.76 -2.54
C PHE A 159 22.06 -5.98 -2.20
N ASN A 160 21.88 -6.27 -0.91
CA ASN A 160 21.11 -7.43 -0.44
C ASN A 160 20.00 -7.06 0.57
N ASP A 161 19.72 -5.78 0.81
CA ASP A 161 18.82 -5.32 1.87
C ASP A 161 17.55 -4.65 1.32
N SER A 162 16.60 -5.45 0.83
CA SER A 162 15.33 -4.95 0.29
C SER A 162 14.51 -4.12 1.30
N GLN A 163 14.66 -4.36 2.60
CA GLN A 163 13.94 -3.63 3.63
C GLN A 163 14.47 -2.20 3.79
N PHE A 164 15.79 -2.01 3.72
CA PHE A 164 16.39 -0.69 3.65
C PHE A 164 15.87 0.11 2.44
N LEU A 165 15.80 -0.53 1.26
CA LEU A 165 15.29 0.12 0.06
C LEU A 165 13.82 0.56 0.21
N VAL A 166 12.99 -0.29 0.83
CA VAL A 166 11.59 0.06 1.15
C VAL A 166 11.54 1.25 2.11
N PHE A 167 12.37 1.28 3.15
CA PHE A 167 12.44 2.41 4.07
C PHE A 167 12.84 3.71 3.36
N VAL A 168 13.89 3.68 2.54
CA VAL A 168 14.34 4.85 1.75
C VAL A 168 13.23 5.36 0.83
N ASN A 169 12.53 4.47 0.12
CA ASN A 169 11.40 4.85 -0.74
C ASN A 169 10.26 5.53 0.04
N ARG A 170 9.93 5.03 1.23
CA ARG A 170 8.88 5.61 2.09
C ARG A 170 9.31 6.97 2.66
N LEU A 171 10.57 7.08 3.09
CA LEU A 171 11.13 8.31 3.64
C LEU A 171 11.23 9.40 2.56
N ALA A 172 11.72 9.06 1.37
CA ALA A 172 11.80 9.98 0.25
C ALA A 172 10.40 10.44 -0.19
N ALA A 173 9.43 9.52 -0.31
CA ALA A 173 8.05 9.88 -0.62
C ALA A 173 7.45 10.83 0.43
N LEU A 174 7.72 10.59 1.71
CA LEU A 174 7.32 11.49 2.80
C LEU A 174 7.93 12.88 2.65
N VAL A 175 9.25 12.98 2.47
CA VAL A 175 9.98 14.24 2.34
C VAL A 175 9.49 15.03 1.12
N LEU A 176 9.36 14.39 -0.04
CA LEU A 176 8.88 15.03 -1.27
C LEU A 176 7.44 15.55 -1.10
N ALA A 177 6.54 14.72 -0.57
CA ALA A 177 5.15 15.08 -0.40
C ALA A 177 4.96 16.19 0.65
N TRP A 178 5.69 16.11 1.76
CA TRP A 178 5.67 17.13 2.80
C TRP A 178 6.21 18.46 2.29
N SER A 179 7.34 18.43 1.59
CA SER A 179 7.93 19.63 0.98
C SER A 179 6.97 20.27 -0.01
N TRP A 180 6.28 19.46 -0.83
CA TRP A 180 5.27 19.97 -1.76
C TRP A 180 4.07 20.64 -1.06
N LEU A 181 3.55 20.04 0.01
CA LEU A 181 2.48 20.66 0.80
C LEU A 181 2.93 21.95 1.48
N ARG A 182 4.16 21.97 2.01
CA ARG A 182 4.79 23.16 2.61
C ARG A 182 4.89 24.31 1.61
N MET A 183 5.36 24.04 0.40
CA MET A 183 5.47 25.05 -0.67
C MET A 183 4.11 25.60 -1.09
N ARG A 184 3.04 24.81 -1.02
CA ARG A 184 1.67 25.24 -1.32
C ARG A 184 0.96 25.94 -0.15
N GLY A 185 1.60 26.05 1.02
CA GLY A 185 0.98 26.60 2.22
C GLY A 185 -0.18 25.76 2.77
N VAL A 186 -0.33 24.50 2.33
CA VAL A 186 -1.42 23.61 2.75
C VAL A 186 -0.96 22.78 3.94
N ARG A 187 -1.85 22.58 4.93
CA ARG A 187 -1.56 21.73 6.08
C ARG A 187 -1.25 20.30 5.63
N ALA A 188 -0.07 19.80 6.01
CA ALA A 188 0.44 18.51 5.54
C ALA A 188 -0.33 17.29 6.09
N LEU A 189 -0.86 17.41 7.30
CA LEU A 189 -1.48 16.34 8.06
C LEU A 189 -2.96 16.67 8.32
N ALA A 190 -3.85 15.81 7.86
CA ALA A 190 -5.28 15.87 8.14
C ALA A 190 -5.59 15.01 9.38
N PRO A 191 -5.87 15.59 10.56
CA PRO A 191 -6.19 14.81 11.76
C PRO A 191 -7.57 14.12 11.65
N PRO A 192 -7.77 13.00 12.38
CA PRO A 192 -6.83 12.36 13.29
C PRO A 192 -5.92 11.36 12.54
N LEU A 193 -4.60 11.42 12.82
CA LEU A 193 -3.64 10.61 12.07
C LEU A 193 -3.74 9.10 12.33
N TYR A 194 -4.26 8.66 13.48
CA TYR A 194 -4.36 7.23 13.76
C TYR A 194 -5.21 6.46 12.73
N GLU A 195 -6.18 7.10 12.05
CA GLU A 195 -6.98 6.42 11.01
C GLU A 195 -6.13 5.96 9.82
N PHE A 196 -5.01 6.63 9.56
CA PHE A 196 -4.07 6.30 8.50
C PHE A 196 -3.13 5.15 8.90
N SER A 197 -2.97 4.87 10.20
CA SER A 197 -2.11 3.79 10.68
C SER A 197 -2.65 2.41 10.28
N TYR A 198 -3.97 2.23 10.20
CA TYR A 198 -4.59 0.99 9.73
C TYR A 198 -4.19 0.68 8.28
N CYS A 199 -4.19 1.72 7.43
CA CYS A 199 -3.76 1.61 6.05
C CYS A 199 -2.25 1.30 5.95
N ALA A 200 -1.42 1.97 6.74
CA ALA A 200 0.01 1.72 6.75
C ALA A 200 0.36 0.29 7.20
N LEU A 201 -0.28 -0.20 8.28
CA LEU A 201 -0.05 -1.54 8.80
C LEU A 201 -0.48 -2.62 7.81
N SER A 202 -1.70 -2.52 7.28
CA SER A 202 -2.21 -3.50 6.30
C SER A 202 -1.38 -3.52 5.02
N ASN A 203 -0.89 -2.37 4.55
CA ASN A 203 0.01 -2.29 3.40
C ASN A 203 1.36 -2.98 3.68
N VAL A 204 1.96 -2.77 4.88
CA VAL A 204 3.22 -3.41 5.27
C VAL A 204 3.05 -4.93 5.39
N LEU A 205 1.97 -5.39 6.03
CA LEU A 205 1.65 -6.82 6.14
C LEU A 205 1.41 -7.45 4.77
N SER A 206 0.66 -6.76 3.89
CA SER A 206 0.45 -7.19 2.52
C SER A 206 1.77 -7.39 1.78
N ALA A 207 2.66 -6.38 1.82
CA ALA A 207 3.96 -6.47 1.18
C ALA A 207 4.79 -7.65 1.71
N TRP A 208 4.82 -7.84 3.03
CA TRP A 208 5.54 -8.97 3.63
C TRP A 208 4.97 -10.32 3.18
N CYS A 209 3.66 -10.53 3.25
CA CYS A 209 3.01 -11.76 2.80
C CYS A 209 3.27 -12.02 1.30
N GLN A 210 3.27 -10.97 0.47
CA GLN A 210 3.56 -11.09 -0.95
C GLN A 210 4.99 -11.61 -1.21
N TYR A 211 5.99 -11.07 -0.51
CA TYR A 211 7.37 -11.51 -0.68
C TYR A 211 7.60 -12.90 -0.11
N GLU A 212 7.02 -13.21 1.05
CA GLU A 212 7.17 -14.53 1.67
C GLU A 212 6.49 -15.62 0.83
N ALA A 213 5.35 -15.31 0.20
CA ALA A 213 4.65 -16.23 -0.70
C ALA A 213 5.52 -16.72 -1.86
N LEU A 214 6.46 -15.92 -2.37
CA LEU A 214 7.35 -16.31 -3.48
C LEU A 214 8.26 -17.50 -3.15
N LYS A 215 8.43 -17.84 -1.87
CA LYS A 215 9.16 -19.06 -1.44
C LYS A 215 8.33 -20.34 -1.60
N TYR A 216 7.02 -20.19 -1.72
CA TYR A 216 6.03 -21.26 -1.61
C TYR A 216 5.13 -21.38 -2.85
N VAL A 217 5.10 -20.35 -3.70
CA VAL A 217 4.39 -20.30 -4.97
C VAL A 217 5.28 -19.73 -6.06
N SER A 218 5.04 -20.16 -7.30
CA SER A 218 5.70 -19.57 -8.47
C SER A 218 5.23 -18.14 -8.72
N PHE A 219 6.07 -17.38 -9.41
CA PHE A 219 5.73 -16.04 -9.84
C PHE A 219 4.44 -15.98 -10.70
N PRO A 220 4.21 -16.89 -11.67
CA PRO A 220 2.93 -16.98 -12.40
C PRO A 220 1.71 -17.17 -11.50
N THR A 221 1.76 -18.07 -10.51
CA THR A 221 0.66 -18.26 -9.55
C THR A 221 0.36 -16.97 -8.79
N GLN A 222 1.39 -16.21 -8.40
CA GLN A 222 1.19 -14.93 -7.73
C GLN A 222 0.53 -13.88 -8.64
N VAL A 223 0.92 -13.81 -9.92
CA VAL A 223 0.29 -12.91 -10.91
C VAL A 223 -1.19 -13.29 -11.13
N LEU A 224 -1.47 -14.59 -11.22
CA LEU A 224 -2.83 -15.10 -11.32
C LEU A 224 -3.68 -14.71 -10.11
N SER A 225 -3.17 -14.89 -8.89
CA SER A 225 -3.89 -14.47 -7.67
C SER A 225 -4.14 -12.97 -7.61
N LYS A 226 -3.15 -12.14 -7.99
CA LYS A 226 -3.34 -10.68 -8.09
C LYS A 226 -4.44 -10.31 -9.08
N SER A 227 -4.59 -11.10 -10.13
CA SER A 227 -5.62 -10.86 -11.15
C SER A 227 -7.04 -11.01 -10.61
N CYS A 228 -7.24 -11.93 -9.67
CA CYS A 228 -8.52 -12.17 -9.01
C CYS A 228 -8.88 -11.15 -7.91
N LYS A 229 -8.01 -10.17 -7.62
CA LYS A 229 -8.16 -9.21 -6.51
C LYS A 229 -9.42 -8.33 -6.60
N VAL A 230 -10.01 -8.16 -7.79
CA VAL A 230 -11.19 -7.29 -7.98
C VAL A 230 -12.35 -7.69 -7.05
N ILE A 231 -12.60 -8.99 -6.91
CA ILE A 231 -13.71 -9.52 -6.10
C ILE A 231 -13.47 -9.25 -4.59
N PRO A 232 -12.33 -9.61 -3.99
CA PRO A 232 -12.00 -9.24 -2.60
C PRO A 232 -12.09 -7.75 -2.30
N VAL A 233 -11.69 -6.88 -3.25
CA VAL A 233 -11.81 -5.41 -3.07
C VAL A 233 -13.27 -4.97 -3.03
N MET A 234 -14.14 -5.54 -3.87
CA MET A 234 -15.57 -5.25 -3.81
C MET A 234 -16.17 -5.70 -2.47
N LEU A 235 -15.86 -6.92 -2.03
CA LEU A 235 -16.32 -7.44 -0.73
C LEU A 235 -15.86 -6.53 0.42
N MET A 236 -14.59 -6.16 0.44
CA MET A 236 -14.02 -5.31 1.47
C MET A 236 -14.60 -3.89 1.45
N GLY A 237 -14.88 -3.33 0.27
CA GLY A 237 -15.58 -2.06 0.15
C GLY A 237 -17.01 -2.11 0.70
N LYS A 238 -17.70 -3.25 0.60
CA LYS A 238 -19.01 -3.46 1.24
C LYS A 238 -18.90 -3.58 2.76
N LEU A 239 -17.85 -4.22 3.28
CA LEU A 239 -17.62 -4.38 4.73
C LEU A 239 -17.21 -3.06 5.39
N ILE A 240 -16.31 -2.29 4.78
CA ILE A 240 -15.73 -1.07 5.38
C ILE A 240 -16.59 0.16 5.14
N SER A 241 -17.02 0.36 3.89
CA SER A 241 -17.68 1.60 3.45
C SER A 241 -19.18 1.42 3.22
N HIS A 242 -19.74 0.22 3.44
CA HIS A 242 -21.12 -0.12 3.11
C HIS A 242 -21.50 0.23 1.66
N ASN A 243 -20.53 0.16 0.75
CA ASN A 243 -20.75 0.44 -0.67
C ASN A 243 -21.77 -0.53 -1.25
N LYS A 244 -22.72 0.01 -2.01
CA LYS A 244 -23.69 -0.76 -2.80
C LYS A 244 -23.19 -0.83 -4.23
N TYR A 245 -22.87 -2.03 -4.68
CA TYR A 245 -22.51 -2.27 -6.08
C TYR A 245 -23.73 -2.77 -6.84
N SER A 246 -23.83 -2.31 -8.07
CA SER A 246 -24.86 -2.71 -9.01
C SER A 246 -24.50 -4.04 -9.69
N LEU A 247 -25.50 -4.73 -10.27
CA LEU A 247 -25.29 -6.05 -10.87
C LEU A 247 -24.20 -6.05 -11.97
N TYR A 248 -24.17 -5.01 -12.81
CA TYR A 248 -23.19 -4.91 -13.89
C TYR A 248 -21.74 -4.81 -13.36
N GLU A 249 -21.53 -4.24 -12.17
CA GLU A 249 -20.20 -4.17 -11.56
C GLU A 249 -19.71 -5.55 -11.11
N TYR A 250 -20.60 -6.40 -10.60
CA TYR A 250 -20.26 -7.79 -10.29
C TYR A 250 -19.98 -8.60 -11.55
N VAL A 251 -20.85 -8.48 -12.57
CA VAL A 251 -20.67 -9.20 -13.85
C VAL A 251 -19.34 -8.80 -14.49
N THR A 252 -19.04 -7.50 -14.58
CA THR A 252 -17.78 -7.03 -15.16
C THR A 252 -16.57 -7.42 -14.32
N ALA A 253 -16.66 -7.46 -12.99
CA ALA A 253 -15.58 -7.96 -12.13
C ALA A 253 -15.30 -9.46 -12.35
N VAL A 254 -16.34 -10.28 -12.51
CA VAL A 254 -16.20 -11.71 -12.82
C VAL A 254 -15.60 -11.89 -14.22
N LEU A 255 -16.08 -11.16 -15.23
CA LEU A 255 -15.53 -11.22 -16.59
C LEU A 255 -14.06 -10.81 -16.64
N ILE A 256 -13.65 -9.75 -15.91
CA ILE A 256 -12.25 -9.36 -15.80
C ILE A 256 -11.43 -10.48 -15.14
N SER A 257 -11.94 -11.07 -14.06
CA SER A 257 -11.23 -12.15 -13.35
C SER A 257 -11.05 -13.39 -14.24
N VAL A 258 -12.12 -13.83 -14.92
CA VAL A 258 -12.08 -14.98 -15.86
C VAL A 258 -11.17 -14.66 -17.05
N GLY A 259 -11.27 -13.47 -17.64
CA GLY A 259 -10.46 -13.07 -18.78
C GLY A 259 -8.97 -13.02 -18.43
N MET A 260 -8.61 -12.56 -17.23
CA MET A 260 -7.24 -12.60 -16.76
C MET A 260 -6.73 -14.02 -16.51
N VAL A 261 -7.57 -14.91 -15.96
CA VAL A 261 -7.23 -16.33 -15.80
C VAL A 261 -6.95 -16.96 -17.17
N LEU A 262 -7.86 -16.80 -18.13
CA LEU A 262 -7.68 -17.29 -19.51
C LEU A 262 -6.44 -16.69 -20.17
N PHE A 263 -6.17 -15.40 -19.96
CA PHE A 263 -4.98 -14.74 -20.47
C PHE A 263 -3.69 -15.36 -19.90
N MET A 264 -3.63 -15.62 -18.60
CA MET A 264 -2.47 -16.26 -17.95
C MET A 264 -2.25 -17.69 -18.40
N PHE A 265 -3.31 -18.51 -18.44
CA PHE A 265 -3.21 -19.89 -18.91
C PHE A 265 -2.87 -19.97 -20.39
N GLY A 266 -3.36 -19.06 -21.22
CA GLY A 266 -3.10 -19.07 -22.66
C GLY A 266 -1.80 -18.37 -23.09
N SER A 267 -1.07 -17.71 -22.21
CA SER A 267 0.21 -17.06 -22.57
C SER A 267 1.43 -17.93 -22.23
N HIS A 268 1.22 -19.16 -21.75
CA HIS A 268 2.28 -19.99 -21.16
C HIS A 268 2.10 -21.48 -21.51
N ASP A 269 2.83 -21.99 -22.51
CA ASP A 269 2.94 -23.44 -22.78
C ASP A 269 4.04 -24.13 -21.93
N ASP A 270 5.03 -23.38 -21.41
CA ASP A 270 6.22 -23.97 -20.76
C ASP A 270 6.32 -23.80 -19.22
N TYR A 271 5.43 -23.01 -18.58
CA TYR A 271 5.49 -22.75 -17.12
C TYR A 271 4.57 -23.63 -16.26
N ALA A 272 3.83 -24.56 -16.88
CA ALA A 272 3.06 -25.58 -16.17
C ALA A 272 3.98 -26.68 -15.56
N ALA A 273 5.26 -26.69 -15.91
CA ALA A 273 6.25 -27.58 -15.34
C ALA A 273 6.97 -26.92 -14.16
N SER A 274 6.71 -27.45 -12.95
CA SER A 274 7.49 -27.24 -11.71
C SER A 274 7.22 -25.97 -10.90
N ALA A 275 6.09 -25.94 -10.20
CA ALA A 275 6.07 -25.40 -8.84
C ALA A 275 4.96 -26.07 -8.02
N ALA A 276 5.34 -26.89 -7.06
CA ALA A 276 4.40 -27.37 -6.05
C ALA A 276 3.82 -26.15 -5.32
N THR A 277 2.57 -25.80 -5.61
CA THR A 277 1.83 -24.79 -4.85
C THR A 277 1.54 -25.40 -3.48
N THR A 278 2.28 -24.98 -2.46
CA THR A 278 2.11 -25.48 -1.10
C THR A 278 0.91 -24.80 -0.43
N THR A 279 0.33 -25.46 0.58
CA THR A 279 -0.76 -24.90 1.38
C THR A 279 -0.35 -23.58 2.03
N SER A 280 0.90 -23.49 2.52
CA SER A 280 1.50 -22.26 3.04
C SER A 280 1.47 -21.10 2.04
N GLY A 281 1.80 -21.38 0.78
CA GLY A 281 1.77 -20.40 -0.29
C GLY A 281 0.36 -19.85 -0.57
N VAL A 282 -0.64 -20.73 -0.61
CA VAL A 282 -2.05 -20.33 -0.79
C VAL A 282 -2.55 -19.46 0.37
N LEU A 283 -2.23 -19.83 1.62
CA LEU A 283 -2.59 -19.05 2.80
C LEU A 283 -1.94 -17.66 2.79
N LEU A 284 -0.65 -17.57 2.46
CA LEU A 284 0.07 -16.30 2.35
C LEU A 284 -0.50 -15.40 1.24
N LEU A 285 -0.85 -15.97 0.08
CA LEU A 285 -1.52 -15.23 -1.00
C LEU A 285 -2.91 -14.74 -0.58
N GLY A 286 -3.69 -15.55 0.14
CA GLY A 286 -4.97 -15.15 0.71
C GLY A 286 -4.83 -13.99 1.69
N ALA A 287 -3.87 -14.06 2.61
CA ALA A 287 -3.57 -13.00 3.55
C ALA A 287 -3.11 -11.70 2.85
N TYR A 288 -2.24 -11.83 1.83
CA TYR A 288 -1.83 -10.72 0.96
C TYR A 288 -3.05 -10.04 0.32
N MET A 289 -3.92 -10.81 -0.34
CA MET A 289 -5.10 -10.29 -1.04
C MET A 289 -6.06 -9.60 -0.07
N TRP A 290 -6.27 -10.16 1.12
CA TRP A 290 -7.12 -9.58 2.15
C TRP A 290 -6.58 -8.22 2.62
N CYS A 291 -5.29 -8.17 3.00
CA CYS A 291 -4.66 -6.96 3.51
C CYS A 291 -4.57 -5.86 2.43
N ASP A 292 -4.26 -6.21 1.19
CA ASP A 292 -4.18 -5.27 0.07
C ASP A 292 -5.57 -4.72 -0.31
N SER A 293 -6.59 -5.58 -0.25
CA SER A 293 -7.99 -5.18 -0.47
C SER A 293 -8.49 -4.26 0.64
N PHE A 294 -8.16 -4.56 1.90
CA PHE A 294 -8.40 -3.69 3.05
C PHE A 294 -7.75 -2.33 2.85
N THR A 295 -6.46 -2.29 2.51
CA THR A 295 -5.68 -1.06 2.34
C THR A 295 -6.38 -0.09 1.39
N SER A 296 -6.68 -0.55 0.17
CA SER A 296 -7.30 0.29 -0.87
C SER A 296 -8.73 0.70 -0.53
N SER A 297 -9.51 -0.19 0.09
CA SER A 297 -10.90 0.07 0.49
C SER A 297 -10.98 1.05 1.66
N TRP A 298 -10.08 0.94 2.64
CA TRP A 298 -9.97 1.86 3.77
C TRP A 298 -9.50 3.25 3.32
N GLN A 299 -8.54 3.33 2.40
CA GLN A 299 -8.14 4.60 1.78
C GLN A 299 -9.34 5.29 1.12
N GLY A 300 -10.15 4.56 0.36
CA GLY A 300 -11.39 5.07 -0.23
C GLY A 300 -12.38 5.58 0.82
N ALA A 301 -12.54 4.84 1.93
CA ALA A 301 -13.39 5.24 3.05
C ALA A 301 -12.93 6.56 3.70
N ILE A 302 -11.62 6.72 3.91
CA ILE A 302 -11.04 7.96 4.46
C ILE A 302 -11.28 9.12 3.50
N PHE A 303 -11.06 8.94 2.18
CA PHE A 303 -11.34 9.98 1.20
C PHE A 303 -12.80 10.43 1.24
N ALA A 304 -13.74 9.49 1.31
CA ALA A 304 -15.17 9.78 1.38
C ALA A 304 -15.58 10.46 2.71
N ARG A 305 -15.06 9.99 3.86
CA ARG A 305 -15.45 10.49 5.18
C ARG A 305 -14.77 11.81 5.56
N ARG A 306 -13.53 12.03 5.14
CA ARG A 306 -12.69 13.16 5.58
C ARG A 306 -12.45 14.21 4.50
N GLY A 307 -12.73 13.91 3.23
CA GLY A 307 -12.45 14.84 2.11
C GLY A 307 -10.97 15.19 1.97
N CYS A 308 -10.06 14.34 2.43
CA CYS A 308 -8.63 14.63 2.43
C CYS A 308 -8.03 14.64 1.00
N ALA A 309 -7.01 15.46 0.77
CA ALA A 309 -6.33 15.48 -0.52
C ALA A 309 -5.43 14.24 -0.69
N PRO A 310 -5.26 13.70 -1.91
CA PRO A 310 -4.35 12.57 -2.17
C PRO A 310 -2.93 12.77 -1.64
N LEU A 311 -2.42 14.00 -1.69
CA LEU A 311 -1.10 14.35 -1.18
C LEU A 311 -1.01 14.31 0.35
N GLN A 312 -2.10 14.64 1.06
CA GLN A 312 -2.18 14.52 2.53
C GLN A 312 -2.23 13.05 2.96
N MET A 313 -2.97 12.22 2.22
CA MET A 313 -2.97 10.76 2.40
C MET A 313 -1.56 10.19 2.23
N LEU A 314 -0.83 10.62 1.19
CA LEU A 314 0.56 10.21 0.94
C LEU A 314 1.47 10.53 2.13
N VAL A 315 1.40 11.74 2.67
CA VAL A 315 2.18 12.13 3.86
C VAL A 315 1.78 11.29 5.06
N ALA A 316 0.48 11.24 5.40
CA ALA A 316 0.00 10.58 6.61
C ALA A 316 0.34 9.08 6.62
N VAL A 317 0.10 8.36 5.51
CA VAL A 317 0.43 6.93 5.41
C VAL A 317 1.94 6.71 5.48
N ASN A 318 2.75 7.50 4.78
CA ASN A 318 4.19 7.32 4.80
C ASN A 318 4.83 7.67 6.16
N VAL A 319 4.25 8.56 6.98
CA VAL A 319 4.71 8.76 8.36
C VAL A 319 4.63 7.44 9.15
N PHE A 320 3.48 6.78 9.16
CA PHE A 320 3.33 5.50 9.87
C PHE A 320 4.14 4.39 9.22
N SER A 321 4.17 4.31 7.88
CA SER A 321 4.98 3.32 7.18
C SER A 321 6.46 3.46 7.50
N CYS A 322 7.01 4.68 7.56
CA CYS A 322 8.41 4.91 7.96
C CYS A 322 8.68 4.46 9.39
N VAL A 323 7.78 4.74 10.34
CA VAL A 323 7.96 4.29 11.73
C VAL A 323 7.95 2.76 11.81
N LEU A 324 7.00 2.10 11.14
CA LEU A 324 6.90 0.64 11.13
C LEU A 324 8.11 -0.02 10.46
N THR A 325 8.57 0.51 9.33
CA THR A 325 9.73 -0.04 8.62
C THR A 325 11.05 0.29 9.32
N ALA A 326 11.18 1.46 9.96
CA ALA A 326 12.34 1.79 10.79
C ALA A 326 12.43 0.86 12.01
N ALA A 327 11.31 0.57 12.67
CA ALA A 327 11.27 -0.38 13.79
C ALA A 327 11.69 -1.79 13.32
N ALA A 328 11.23 -2.23 12.14
CA ALA A 328 11.65 -3.50 11.56
C ALA A 328 13.14 -3.53 11.20
N LEU A 329 13.70 -2.40 10.74
CA LEU A 329 15.10 -2.27 10.36
C LEU A 329 16.04 -2.21 11.59
N ALA A 330 15.60 -1.58 12.68
CA ALA A 330 16.37 -1.45 13.92
C ALA A 330 16.70 -2.81 14.56
N HIS A 331 15.89 -3.84 14.30
CA HIS A 331 16.12 -5.18 14.80
C HIS A 331 17.12 -6.01 13.96
N ARG A 332 17.66 -5.48 12.85
CA ARG A 332 18.61 -6.21 11.98
C ARG A 332 20.02 -5.62 11.99
N THR A 333 21.01 -6.52 11.97
CA THR A 333 22.46 -6.23 12.03
C THR A 333 23.09 -5.83 10.70
N HIS A 334 22.41 -6.03 9.55
CA HIS A 334 22.99 -5.85 8.22
C HIS A 334 22.94 -4.41 7.65
N THR A 335 22.37 -3.46 8.38
CA THR A 335 22.17 -2.06 7.92
C THR A 335 23.47 -1.33 7.60
N ALA A 336 24.58 -1.69 8.26
CA ALA A 336 25.89 -1.07 8.05
C ALA A 336 26.44 -1.26 6.63
N HIS A 337 26.13 -2.39 5.98
CA HIS A 337 26.55 -2.64 4.59
C HIS A 337 25.79 -1.77 3.59
N SER A 338 24.48 -1.63 3.78
CA SER A 338 23.61 -0.77 2.96
C SER A 338 24.01 0.70 3.04
N LEU A 339 24.48 1.16 4.20
CA LEU A 339 24.96 2.53 4.40
C LEU A 339 26.27 2.83 3.66
N ARG A 340 27.17 1.85 3.50
CA ARG A 340 28.41 2.03 2.73
C ARG A 340 28.12 2.23 1.24
N LEU A 341 27.10 1.56 0.71
CA LEU A 341 26.69 1.71 -0.69
C LEU A 341 26.19 3.13 -1.02
N LEU A 342 25.73 3.92 -0.03
CA LEU A 342 25.39 5.33 -0.24
C LEU A 342 26.59 6.21 -0.61
N GLN A 343 27.82 5.73 -0.46
CA GLN A 343 29.02 6.42 -0.93
C GLN A 343 29.18 6.33 -2.45
N ASN A 344 28.52 5.37 -3.10
CA ASN A 344 28.53 5.24 -4.54
C ASN A 344 27.47 6.17 -5.17
N PRO A 345 27.86 7.16 -6.01
CA PRO A 345 26.94 8.13 -6.58
C PRO A 345 25.93 7.51 -7.55
N MET A 346 26.30 6.41 -8.24
CA MET A 346 25.39 5.69 -9.14
C MET A 346 24.29 5.00 -8.33
N PHE A 347 24.63 4.32 -7.23
CA PHE A 347 23.66 3.73 -6.31
C PHE A 347 22.70 4.78 -5.75
N VAL A 348 23.21 5.93 -5.31
CA VAL A 348 22.38 7.04 -4.83
C VAL A 348 21.44 7.55 -5.92
N SER A 349 21.93 7.72 -7.16
CA SER A 349 21.09 8.17 -8.27
C SER A 349 19.98 7.16 -8.60
N ASP A 350 20.30 5.86 -8.61
CA ASP A 350 19.33 4.79 -8.82
C ASP A 350 18.27 4.80 -7.71
N CYS A 351 18.68 4.92 -6.44
CA CYS A 351 17.78 5.02 -5.29
C CYS A 351 16.88 6.26 -5.36
N LEU A 352 17.40 7.42 -5.79
CA LEU A 352 16.64 8.66 -5.90
C LEU A 352 15.58 8.58 -6.99
N ILE A 353 15.93 8.06 -8.18
CA ILE A 353 14.98 7.90 -9.30
C ILE A 353 13.94 6.82 -8.95
N LEU A 354 14.36 5.72 -8.32
CA LEU A 354 13.46 4.70 -7.79
C LEU A 354 12.48 5.31 -6.77
N SER A 355 12.97 6.12 -5.85
CA SER A 355 12.16 6.76 -4.82
C SER A 355 11.17 7.77 -5.41
N ALA A 356 11.63 8.59 -6.36
CA ALA A 356 10.79 9.58 -7.03
C ALA A 356 9.68 8.91 -7.85
N SER A 357 10.00 7.88 -8.64
CA SER A 357 9.01 7.10 -9.38
C SER A 357 8.02 6.41 -8.45
N SER A 358 8.48 5.86 -7.31
CA SER A 358 7.62 5.31 -6.27
C SER A 358 6.66 6.35 -5.68
N ALA A 359 7.15 7.55 -5.36
CA ALA A 359 6.34 8.63 -4.80
C ALA A 359 5.26 9.11 -5.79
N VAL A 360 5.61 9.27 -7.07
CA VAL A 360 4.65 9.58 -8.14
C VAL A 360 3.61 8.48 -8.28
N GLY A 361 4.04 7.22 -8.30
CA GLY A 361 3.15 6.05 -8.34
C GLY A 361 2.14 6.06 -7.19
N GLN A 362 2.61 6.24 -5.95
CA GLN A 362 1.74 6.33 -4.78
C GLN A 362 0.74 7.50 -4.87
N LEU A 363 1.19 8.68 -5.31
CA LEU A 363 0.30 9.82 -5.50
C LEU A 363 -0.80 9.54 -6.52
N LEU A 364 -0.46 8.86 -7.63
CA LEU A 364 -1.43 8.46 -8.65
C LEU A 364 -2.39 7.38 -8.13
N ILE A 365 -1.93 6.45 -7.29
CA ILE A 365 -2.83 5.50 -6.60
C ILE A 365 -3.85 6.26 -5.79
N TYR A 366 -3.41 7.17 -4.92
CA TYR A 366 -4.31 7.93 -4.06
C TYR A 366 -5.28 8.78 -4.87
N ARG A 367 -4.82 9.42 -5.94
CA ARG A 367 -5.69 10.18 -6.85
C ARG A 367 -6.73 9.30 -7.52
N THR A 368 -6.33 8.10 -7.97
CA THR A 368 -7.22 7.13 -8.60
C THR A 368 -8.30 6.66 -7.62
N ILE A 369 -7.91 6.30 -6.39
CA ILE A 369 -8.84 5.84 -5.36
C ILE A 369 -9.78 6.97 -4.94
N ALA A 370 -9.26 8.20 -4.76
CA ALA A 370 -10.06 9.35 -4.38
C ALA A 370 -11.13 9.72 -5.42
N LYS A 371 -10.80 9.65 -6.73
CA LYS A 371 -11.71 10.07 -7.80
C LYS A 371 -12.59 8.93 -8.35
N PHE A 372 -12.04 7.73 -8.49
CA PHE A 372 -12.69 6.61 -9.16
C PHE A 372 -12.99 5.42 -8.24
N GLY A 373 -12.49 5.43 -7.01
CA GLY A 373 -12.73 4.38 -6.01
C GLY A 373 -11.73 3.22 -6.10
N ALA A 374 -11.70 2.42 -5.03
CA ALA A 374 -10.77 1.30 -4.86
C ALA A 374 -10.94 0.19 -5.92
N VAL A 375 -12.17 -0.04 -6.39
CA VAL A 375 -12.45 -1.08 -7.40
C VAL A 375 -11.86 -0.70 -8.76
N VAL A 376 -12.02 0.56 -9.20
CA VAL A 376 -11.44 1.03 -10.46
C VAL A 376 -9.92 1.03 -10.38
N PHE A 377 -9.35 1.48 -9.26
CA PHE A 377 -7.91 1.34 -9.01
C PHE A 377 -7.43 -0.10 -9.17
N THR A 378 -8.14 -1.06 -8.58
CA THR A 378 -7.76 -2.47 -8.67
C THR A 378 -7.76 -2.95 -10.12
N ILE A 379 -8.79 -2.61 -10.90
CA ILE A 379 -8.85 -2.94 -12.33
C ILE A 379 -7.69 -2.36 -13.12
N ILE A 380 -7.33 -1.09 -12.89
CA ILE A 380 -6.18 -0.47 -13.55
C ILE A 380 -4.89 -1.25 -13.25
N MET A 381 -4.71 -1.69 -12.00
CA MET A 381 -3.55 -2.49 -11.61
C MET A 381 -3.55 -3.90 -12.21
N THR A 382 -4.72 -4.51 -12.41
CA THR A 382 -4.84 -5.78 -13.12
C THR A 382 -4.48 -5.64 -14.59
N LEU A 383 -5.03 -4.61 -15.25
CA LEU A 383 -4.73 -4.28 -16.64
C LEU A 383 -3.24 -3.99 -16.84
N ARG A 384 -2.59 -3.32 -15.88
CA ARG A 384 -1.14 -3.11 -15.91
C ARG A 384 -0.38 -4.41 -16.07
N GLN A 385 -0.70 -5.40 -15.24
CA GLN A 385 -0.04 -6.70 -15.28
C GLN A 385 -0.29 -7.39 -16.62
N ALA A 386 -1.52 -7.32 -17.14
CA ALA A 386 -1.86 -7.87 -18.44
C ALA A 386 -1.01 -7.24 -19.57
N VAL A 387 -0.95 -5.90 -19.60
CA VAL A 387 -0.18 -5.15 -20.60
C VAL A 387 1.31 -5.45 -20.49
N SER A 388 1.88 -5.53 -19.28
CA SER A 388 3.29 -5.88 -19.10
C SER A 388 3.61 -7.27 -19.65
N ILE A 389 2.71 -8.25 -19.47
CA ILE A 389 2.91 -9.62 -19.97
C ILE A 389 2.76 -9.67 -21.49
N LEU A 390 1.76 -8.99 -22.05
CA LEU A 390 1.62 -8.86 -23.49
C LEU A 390 2.85 -8.23 -24.14
N LEU A 391 3.37 -7.15 -23.55
CA LEU A 391 4.59 -6.50 -24.01
C LEU A 391 5.78 -7.47 -23.98
N SER A 392 5.91 -8.25 -22.91
CA SER A 392 6.95 -9.28 -22.79
C SER A 392 6.83 -10.34 -23.89
N CYS A 393 5.64 -10.87 -24.15
CA CYS A 393 5.42 -11.83 -25.23
C CYS A 393 5.76 -11.25 -26.60
N LEU A 394 5.38 -9.99 -26.87
CA LEU A 394 5.68 -9.30 -28.13
C LEU A 394 7.18 -9.06 -28.32
N VAL A 395 7.88 -8.61 -27.28
CA VAL A 395 9.32 -8.30 -27.33
C VAL A 395 10.15 -9.57 -27.47
N TYR A 396 9.80 -10.64 -26.74
CA TYR A 396 10.54 -11.90 -26.75
C TYR A 396 10.00 -12.92 -27.76
N GLY A 397 9.08 -12.52 -28.66
CA GLY A 397 8.57 -13.36 -29.74
C GLY A 397 7.80 -14.61 -29.30
N HIS A 398 7.24 -14.63 -28.08
CA HIS A 398 6.44 -15.77 -27.62
C HIS A 398 5.04 -15.69 -28.23
N ALA A 399 4.56 -16.79 -28.81
CA ALA A 399 3.23 -16.87 -29.39
C ALA A 399 2.16 -16.75 -28.30
N VAL A 400 1.24 -15.79 -28.43
CA VAL A 400 0.05 -15.71 -27.58
C VAL A 400 -0.95 -16.74 -28.10
N SER A 401 -1.30 -17.75 -27.29
CA SER A 401 -2.27 -18.75 -27.73
C SER A 401 -3.64 -18.12 -27.97
N TRP A 402 -4.50 -18.86 -28.67
CA TRP A 402 -5.90 -18.48 -28.85
C TRP A 402 -6.64 -18.22 -27.53
N GLY A 403 -6.33 -19.00 -26.47
CA GLY A 403 -6.88 -18.78 -25.13
C GLY A 403 -6.43 -17.45 -24.53
N GLY A 404 -5.17 -17.08 -24.76
CA GLY A 404 -4.58 -15.81 -24.36
C GLY A 404 -5.29 -14.63 -25.03
N ALA A 405 -5.45 -14.70 -26.35
CA ALA A 405 -6.14 -13.68 -27.15
C ALA A 405 -7.62 -13.51 -26.73
N CYS A 406 -8.33 -14.62 -26.51
CA CYS A 406 -9.69 -14.61 -25.97
C CYS A 406 -9.76 -13.95 -24.58
N GLY A 407 -8.80 -14.26 -23.70
CA GLY A 407 -8.72 -13.64 -22.38
C GLY A 407 -8.56 -12.13 -22.43
N VAL A 408 -7.67 -11.63 -23.30
CA VAL A 408 -7.48 -10.19 -23.54
C VAL A 408 -8.77 -9.54 -24.04
N ALA A 409 -9.38 -10.11 -25.08
CA ALA A 409 -10.63 -9.58 -25.63
C ALA A 409 -11.74 -9.51 -24.56
N LEU A 410 -11.84 -10.51 -23.69
CA LEU A 410 -12.81 -10.57 -22.60
C LEU A 410 -12.56 -9.46 -21.56
N VAL A 411 -11.31 -9.23 -21.16
CA VAL A 411 -10.94 -8.18 -20.20
C VAL A 411 -11.25 -6.80 -20.76
N PHE A 412 -10.82 -6.50 -22.00
CA PHE A 412 -11.12 -5.23 -22.65
C PHE A 412 -12.63 -5.02 -22.82
N GLY A 413 -13.35 -6.05 -23.29
CA GLY A 413 -14.81 -6.01 -23.41
C GLY A 413 -15.52 -5.74 -22.08
N ALA A 414 -15.08 -6.36 -20.99
CA ALA A 414 -15.64 -6.14 -19.66
C ALA A 414 -15.41 -4.72 -19.14
N VAL A 415 -14.23 -4.15 -19.38
CA VAL A 415 -13.91 -2.76 -19.02
C VAL A 415 -14.76 -1.77 -19.82
N LEU A 416 -14.88 -1.98 -21.14
CA LEU A 416 -15.73 -1.15 -22.01
C LEU A 416 -17.21 -1.25 -21.61
N LEU A 417 -17.70 -2.46 -21.32
CA LEU A 417 -19.05 -2.69 -20.83
C LEU A 417 -19.30 -1.93 -19.52
N ARG A 418 -18.34 -1.98 -18.58
CA ARG A 418 -18.44 -1.25 -17.31
C ARG A 418 -18.54 0.25 -17.53
N ILE A 419 -17.70 0.82 -18.40
CA ILE A 419 -17.71 2.25 -18.73
C ILE A 419 -19.05 2.63 -19.37
N TYR A 420 -19.53 1.84 -20.33
CA TYR A 420 -20.80 2.05 -21.01
C TYR A 420 -22.00 2.00 -20.05
N CYS A 421 -22.09 0.97 -19.20
CA CYS A 421 -23.14 0.83 -18.21
C CYS A 421 -23.13 1.99 -17.20
N ARG A 422 -21.95 2.37 -16.71
CA ARG A 422 -21.80 3.52 -15.79
C ARG A 422 -22.30 4.82 -16.44
N HIS A 423 -21.96 5.05 -17.71
CA HIS A 423 -22.41 6.23 -18.46
C HIS A 423 -23.92 6.25 -18.69
N ARG A 424 -24.50 5.11 -19.10
CA ARG A 424 -25.96 4.96 -19.30
C ARG A 424 -26.74 5.18 -18.01
N ILE A 425 -26.24 4.72 -16.87
CA ILE A 425 -26.91 4.87 -15.57
C ILE A 425 -26.81 6.32 -15.07
N LYS A 426 -25.64 6.98 -15.21
CA LYS A 426 -25.50 8.42 -14.90
C LYS A 426 -26.53 9.26 -15.67
N LYS A 427 -26.79 8.95 -16.95
CA LYS A 427 -27.81 9.64 -17.76
C LYS A 427 -29.26 9.39 -17.35
N ARG A 428 -29.55 8.31 -16.60
CA ARG A 428 -30.92 7.92 -16.21
C ARG A 428 -31.35 8.47 -14.85
N VAL A 429 -30.44 9.03 -14.05
CA VAL A 429 -30.78 9.71 -12.80
C VAL A 429 -30.95 11.20 -13.13
N PRO A 430 -32.19 11.71 -13.32
CA PRO A 430 -32.39 13.15 -13.45
C PRO A 430 -31.91 13.84 -12.18
N ALA A 431 -31.19 14.95 -12.32
CA ALA A 431 -30.81 15.82 -11.22
C ALA A 431 -32.08 16.11 -10.40
N LYS A 432 -32.07 15.70 -9.12
CA LYS A 432 -33.14 16.11 -8.20
C LYS A 432 -32.96 17.61 -8.00
N LEU A 433 -33.84 18.38 -8.65
CA LEU A 433 -34.11 19.79 -8.36
C LEU A 433 -34.39 20.01 -6.88
#